data_AF-A0A930HTI9-F1
#
_entry.id   AF-A0A930HTI9-F1
#
_cell.length_a   1.000
_cell.length_b   1.000
_cell.length_c   1.000
_cell.angle_alpha   90.00
_cell.angle_beta   90.00
_cell.angle_gamma   90.00
#
_symmetry.space_group_name_H-M   'P 1'
#
loop_
_entity.id
_entity.type
_entity.pdbx_description
1 polymer ?
#
loop_
_entity_poly.entity_id
_entity_poly.type
_entity_poly.pdbx_seq_one_letter_code
_entity_poly.pdbx_strand_id
1 'polypeptide(L)' 'MAKESMKAREVKRAKLVAKYAAKRAQLKAEGNYEALQALPKNASPVRLHNR' A
#
# COMPACT_ATOMS: atom_id res chain seq x y z
N MET A 1 4.99 1.58 -24.81
CA MET A 1 5.00 0.50 -23.79
C MET A 1 5.53 1.06 -22.47
N ALA A 2 4.91 0.76 -21.33
CA ALA A 2 5.45 1.20 -20.03
C ALA A 2 6.79 0.51 -19.76
N LYS A 3 7.77 1.25 -19.21
CA LYS A 3 9.07 0.71 -18.80
C LYS A 3 8.87 -0.49 -17.86
N GLU A 4 9.64 -1.56 -18.03
CA GLU A 4 9.52 -2.77 -17.19
C GLU A 4 9.69 -2.46 -15.70
N SER A 5 10.59 -1.52 -15.37
CA SER A 5 10.79 -1.03 -14.01
C SER A 5 9.52 -0.43 -13.38
N MET A 6 8.63 0.15 -14.18
CA MET A 6 7.36 0.70 -13.72
C MET A 6 6.34 -0.40 -13.45
N LYS A 7 6.27 -1.43 -14.31
CA LYS A 7 5.42 -2.61 -14.07
C LYS A 7 5.85 -3.35 -12.80
N ALA A 8 7.16 -3.57 -12.63
CA ALA A 8 7.71 -4.20 -11.43
C ALA A 8 7.41 -3.40 -10.15
N ARG A 9 7.41 -2.06 -10.23
CA ARG A 9 7.06 -1.19 -9.11
C ARG A 9 5.60 -1.36 -8.68
N GLU A 10 4.66 -1.43 -9.63
CA GLU A 10 3.25 -1.66 -9.30
C GLU A 10 3.02 -3.06 -8.71
N VAL A 11 3.67 -4.10 -9.25
CA VAL A 11 3.62 -5.45 -8.67
C VAL A 11 4.13 -5.45 -7.22
N LYS A 12 5.22 -4.74 -6.93
CA LYS A 12 5.75 -4.61 -5.55
C LYS A 12 4.78 -3.86 -4.62
N ARG A 13 4.10 -2.82 -5.13
CA ARG A 13 3.09 -2.07 -4.36
C ARG A 13 1.87 -2.95 -4.05
N ALA A 14 1.35 -3.67 -5.03
CA ALA A 14 0.21 -4.57 -4.84
C ALA A 14 0.49 -5.61 -3.75
N LYS A 15 1.69 -6.23 -3.77
CA LYS A 15 2.14 -7.17 -2.73
C LYS A 15 2.19 -6.54 -1.34
N LEU A 16 2.71 -5.30 -1.25
CA LEU A 16 2.77 -4.56 0.02
C LEU A 16 1.38 -4.19 0.56
N VAL A 17 0.49 -3.72 -0.31
CA VAL A 17 -0.89 -3.40 0.06
C VAL A 17 -1.60 -4.64 0.59
N ALA A 18 -1.50 -5.78 -0.09
CA ALA A 18 -2.07 -7.05 0.36
C ALA A 18 -1.52 -7.47 1.74
N LYS A 19 -0.21 -7.35 1.95
CA LYS A 19 0.44 -7.70 3.22
C LYS A 19 -0.07 -6.88 4.41
N TYR A 20 -0.32 -5.58 4.21
CA TYR A 20 -0.71 -4.66 5.29
C TYR A 20 -2.20 -4.32 5.31
N ALA A 21 -3.02 -4.91 4.44
CA ALA A 21 -4.45 -4.62 4.33
C ALA A 21 -5.19 -4.83 5.66
N ALA A 22 -4.97 -5.99 6.30
CA ALA A 22 -5.62 -6.32 7.57
C ALA A 22 -5.20 -5.38 8.71
N LYS A 23 -3.88 -5.16 8.88
CA LYS A 23 -3.36 -4.24 9.90
C LYS A 23 -3.85 -2.81 9.69
N ARG A 24 -3.94 -2.35 8.44
CA ARG A 24 -4.45 -1.03 8.10
C ARG A 24 -5.95 -0.89 8.40
N ALA A 25 -6.74 -1.93 8.17
CA ALA A 25 -8.16 -1.94 8.49
C ALA A 25 -8.40 -1.86 10.02
N GLN A 26 -7.63 -2.63 10.80
CA GLN A 26 -7.65 -2.60 12.27
C GLN A 26 -7.28 -1.20 12.80
N LEU A 27 -6.12 -0.67 12.40
CA LEU A 27 -5.66 0.65 12.86
C LEU A 27 -6.62 1.79 12.47
N LYS A 28 -7.30 1.66 11.32
CA LYS A 28 -8.32 2.62 10.91
C LYS A 28 -9.60 2.52 11.75
N ALA A 29 -10.02 1.30 12.10
CA ALA A 29 -11.18 1.07 12.96
C ALA A 29 -10.91 1.56 14.39
N GLU A 30 -9.69 1.37 14.89
CA GLU A 30 -9.23 1.86 16.20
C GLU A 30 -9.02 3.38 16.24
N GLY A 31 -9.00 4.06 15.09
CA GLY A 31 -8.73 5.51 15.01
C GLY A 31 -7.28 5.88 15.36
N ASN A 32 -6.35 4.92 15.38
CA ASN A 32 -4.95 5.17 15.71
C ASN A 32 -4.19 5.66 14.46
N TYR A 33 -4.29 6.95 14.20
CA TYR A 33 -3.71 7.59 13.02
C TYR A 33 -2.18 7.67 13.06
N GLU A 34 -1.55 7.73 14.23
CA GLU A 34 -0.10 7.72 14.37
C GLU A 34 0.49 6.37 13.93
N ALA A 35 -0.08 5.28 14.45
CA ALA A 35 0.32 3.93 14.05
C ALA A 35 0.01 3.65 12.56
N LEU A 36 -1.08 4.23 12.04
CA LEU A 36 -1.41 4.18 10.62
C LEU A 36 -0.36 4.90 9.75
N GLN A 37 0.16 6.03 10.22
CA GLN A 37 1.19 6.81 9.52
C GLN A 37 2.57 6.15 9.57
N ALA A 38 2.85 5.35 10.60
CA ALA A 38 4.08 4.56 10.72
C ALA A 38 4.18 3.41 9.68
N LEU A 39 3.08 3.05 9.01
CA LEU A 39 3.11 2.04 7.95
C LEU A 39 3.89 2.52 6.71
N PRO A 40 4.49 1.59 5.93
CA PRO A 40 5.17 1.96 4.69
C PRO A 40 4.24 2.73 3.75
N LYS A 41 4.68 3.89 3.24
CA LYS A 41 3.86 4.75 2.36
C LYS A 41 3.26 4.02 1.14
N ASN A 42 3.98 3.02 0.62
CA ASN A 42 3.57 2.20 -0.53
C ASN A 42 2.53 1.11 -0.18
N ALA A 43 2.28 0.85 1.11
CA ALA A 43 1.21 -0.04 1.56
C ALA A 43 -0.16 0.64 1.53
N SER A 44 -0.22 1.94 1.23
CA SER A 44 -1.49 2.65 1.03
C SER A 44 -2.11 2.28 -0.32
N PRO A 45 -3.38 1.82 -0.37
CA PRO A 45 -4.04 1.46 -1.61
C PRO A 45 -4.20 2.65 -2.58
N VAL A 46 -4.20 3.89 -2.08
CA VAL A 46 -4.31 5.11 -2.90
C VAL A 46 -3.11 5.31 -3.84
N ARG A 47 -1.99 4.62 -3.60
CA ARG A 47 -0.79 4.71 -4.45
C ARG A 47 -0.76 3.69 -5.60
N LEU A 48 -1.76 2.81 -5.69
CA LEU A 48 -1.89 1.89 -6.82
C LEU A 48 -2.42 2.65 -8.04
N HIS A 49 -1.83 2.39 -9.20
CA HIS A 49 -2.34 2.89 -10.47
C HIS A 49 -2.65 1.72 -11.39
N ASN A 50 -3.83 1.73 -12.00
CA ASN A 50 -4.20 0.78 -13.06
C ASN A 50 -3.32 1.09 -14.28
N ARG A 51 -2.44 0.16 -14.65
CA ARG A 51 -1.43 0.29 -15.72
C ARG A 51 -1.40 -0.93 -16.61
#